data_AF-A0A6G1RBY4-F1
#
_entry.id   AF-A0A6G1RBY4-F1
#
_cell.length_a   1.000
_cell.length_b   1.000
_cell.length_c   1.000
_cell.angle_alpha   90.00
_cell.angle_beta   90.00
_cell.angle_gamma   90.00
#
_symmetry.space_group_name_H-M   'P 1'
#
loop_
_entity.id
_entity.type
_entity.pdbx_description
1 polymer ?
#
loop_
_entity_poly.entity_id
_entity_poly.type
_entity_poly.pdbx_seq_one_letter_code
_entity_poly.pdbx_strand_id
1 'polypeptide(L)'
;YHNLELERNRLEELGVKRQCVWPFIVVMDDSCVLWNMHSAHEQSSQPLEPGCSSKNVSLKSVLQHIEATPKIVHYAILGIQKWNSKLNARKPKAPFSRCHVRDFILLNIDLTQNVQYDLNRYFCEDVDFNLRTNSSGLLICRFNNFSVMKKHIQVGGQKDFVVKPKIMVSDSLAPIMPLQYVCAPDSEHTLLAAPSQFLLEKFLQHATYKLFPKAIHNFKNPVLAVDCYLNIGLEVAICYVSSRPHSVNVNCEGVFFSGLLLYLCDSFVGADLLKRFRFLKGATLCVICQDRSSLRQTIVRLELEDEWQFRLRDEFQTANSSDDKPLYFLTGRHI
;
A
#
# COMPACT_ATOMS: atom_id res chain seq x y z
N TYR A 1 6.17 17.41 9.71
CA TYR A 1 7.43 18.01 10.17
C TYR A 1 7.21 19.38 10.80
N HIS A 2 6.68 20.37 10.09
CA HIS A 2 6.45 21.72 10.62
C HIS A 2 5.76 21.76 12.00
N ASN A 3 4.65 21.05 12.18
CA ASN A 3 3.93 21.01 13.46
C ASN A 3 4.76 20.42 14.62
N LEU A 4 5.63 19.45 14.34
CA LEU A 4 6.52 18.89 15.36
C LEU A 4 7.57 19.91 15.80
N GLU A 5 8.12 20.68 14.86
CA GLU A 5 9.06 21.76 15.17
C GLU A 5 8.40 22.90 15.96
N LEU A 6 7.16 23.26 15.63
CA LEU A 6 6.39 24.21 16.43
C LEU A 6 6.17 23.72 17.86
N GLU A 7 5.81 22.44 18.03
CA GLU A 7 5.60 21.87 19.37
C GLU A 7 6.90 21.80 20.17
N ARG A 8 8.02 21.48 19.51
CA ARG A 8 9.36 21.54 20.13
C ARG A 8 9.70 22.94 20.61
N ASN A 9 9.47 23.96 19.79
CA ASN A 9 9.70 25.36 20.17
C ASN A 9 8.83 25.75 21.38
N ARG A 10 7.53 25.43 21.35
CA ARG A 10 6.59 25.72 22.44
C ARG A 10 7.01 25.09 23.76
N LEU A 11 7.48 23.85 23.74
CA LEU A 11 7.92 23.13 24.95
C LEU A 11 9.31 23.59 25.43
N GLU A 12 10.18 24.00 24.51
CA GLU A 12 11.48 24.59 24.84
C GLU A 12 11.34 25.92 25.59
N GLU A 13 10.37 26.77 25.21
CA GLU A 13 10.00 27.98 25.95
C GLU A 13 9.55 27.68 27.40
N LEU A 14 9.02 26.48 27.65
CA LEU A 14 8.62 25.98 28.97
C LEU A 14 9.75 25.24 29.71
N GLY A 15 10.98 25.24 29.16
CA GLY A 15 12.16 24.61 29.75
C GLY A 15 12.30 23.11 29.48
N VAL A 16 11.47 22.53 28.60
CA VAL A 16 11.58 21.12 28.21
C VAL A 16 12.58 20.99 27.06
N LYS A 17 13.52 20.05 27.16
CA LYS A 17 14.48 19.79 26.08
C LYS A 17 13.76 19.26 24.84
N ARG A 18 14.12 19.74 23.65
CA ARG A 18 13.53 19.31 22.36
C ARG A 18 13.51 17.78 22.18
N GLN A 19 14.55 17.08 22.64
CA GLN A 19 14.66 15.61 22.58
C GLN A 19 13.65 14.85 23.47
N CYS A 20 13.03 15.52 24.43
CA CYS A 20 11.97 14.96 25.27
C CYS A 20 10.62 14.98 24.55
N VAL A 21 10.48 15.76 23.48
CA VAL A 21 9.28 15.78 22.65
C VAL A 21 9.29 14.58 21.71
N TRP A 22 8.29 13.73 21.85
CA TRP A 22 8.13 12.55 21.03
C TRP A 22 7.94 12.90 19.55
N PRO A 23 8.68 12.26 18.63
CA PRO A 23 8.59 12.59 17.20
C PRO A 23 7.43 11.87 16.50
N PHE A 24 6.45 11.37 17.26
CA PHE A 24 5.37 10.55 16.74
C PHE A 24 4.11 11.37 16.48
N ILE A 25 3.46 11.11 15.35
CA ILE A 25 2.06 11.45 15.13
C ILE A 25 1.22 10.19 15.05
N VAL A 26 -0.04 10.28 15.50
CA VAL A 26 -1.01 9.19 15.36
C VAL A 26 -1.79 9.42 14.06
N VAL A 27 -1.73 8.44 13.15
CA VAL A 27 -2.57 8.35 11.96
C VAL A 27 -3.51 7.18 12.16
N MET A 28 -4.80 7.44 12.22
CA MET A 28 -5.81 6.41 12.44
C MET A 28 -7.05 6.64 11.57
N ASP A 29 -7.64 5.54 11.13
CA ASP A 29 -8.93 5.55 10.45
C ASP A 29 -10.04 5.84 11.45
N ASP A 30 -11.00 6.72 11.10
CA ASP A 30 -12.15 7.10 11.92
C ASP A 30 -13.01 5.91 12.37
N SER A 31 -12.94 4.79 11.64
CA SER A 31 -13.62 3.56 12.01
C SER A 31 -12.95 2.79 13.15
N CYS A 32 -11.75 3.17 13.60
CA CYS A 32 -11.09 2.58 14.77
C CYS A 32 -11.77 3.04 16.07
N VAL A 33 -12.55 2.16 16.71
CA VAL A 33 -13.43 2.56 17.83
C VAL A 33 -13.18 1.85 19.15
N LEU A 34 -12.53 0.67 19.14
CA LEU A 34 -12.32 -0.11 20.35
C LEU A 34 -10.95 -0.76 20.35
N TRP A 35 -10.26 -0.66 21.49
CA TRP A 35 -8.96 -1.27 21.72
C TRP A 35 -9.09 -2.38 22.76
N ASN A 36 -8.42 -3.49 22.49
CA ASN A 36 -8.37 -4.63 23.37
C ASN A 36 -6.93 -4.92 23.74
N MET A 37 -6.70 -5.26 25.00
CA MET A 37 -5.47 -5.85 25.49
C MET A 37 -5.67 -7.36 25.60
N HIS A 38 -4.71 -8.13 25.11
CA HIS A 38 -4.66 -9.58 25.19
C HIS A 38 -3.64 -9.95 26.25
N SER A 39 -4.11 -10.56 27.34
CA SER A 39 -3.21 -11.04 28.39
C SER A 39 -2.67 -12.43 28.02
N ALA A 40 -1.36 -12.61 28.13
CA ALA A 40 -0.79 -13.93 28.32
C ALA A 40 -0.94 -14.20 29.81
N HIS A 41 -1.93 -15.02 30.17
CA HIS A 41 -2.30 -15.42 31.53
C HIS A 41 -1.18 -15.16 32.58
N GLU A 42 -1.31 -14.07 33.33
CA GLU A 42 -0.58 -13.95 34.60
C GLU A 42 -1.09 -15.08 35.49
N GLN A 43 -0.16 -15.76 36.14
CA GLN A 43 -0.42 -16.87 37.05
C GLN A 43 -1.34 -16.40 38.19
N SER A 44 -2.66 -16.47 38.00
CA SER A 44 -3.60 -16.54 39.11
C SER A 44 -4.13 -17.96 39.15
N SER A 45 -3.71 -18.66 40.20
CA SER A 45 -4.17 -19.98 40.62
C SER A 45 -5.70 -20.10 40.59
N GLN A 46 -6.28 -20.54 39.47
CA GLN A 46 -7.57 -21.22 39.39
C GLN A 46 -7.73 -21.88 38.01
N PRO A 47 -8.10 -23.17 37.92
CA PRO A 47 -8.22 -23.88 36.66
C PRO A 47 -9.62 -23.65 36.06
N LEU A 48 -9.77 -22.61 35.23
CA LEU A 48 -10.98 -22.42 34.43
C LEU A 48 -10.60 -22.00 33.01
N GLU A 49 -10.91 -22.89 32.06
CA GLU A 49 -10.97 -22.75 30.60
C GLU A 49 -9.73 -22.14 29.87
N PRO A 50 -9.10 -22.86 28.93
CA PRO A 50 -7.96 -22.36 28.16
C PRO A 50 -8.41 -21.34 27.10
N GLY A 51 -8.79 -20.14 27.54
CA GLY A 51 -9.16 -19.02 26.67
C GLY A 51 -8.28 -17.81 26.94
N CYS A 52 -7.60 -17.28 25.92
CA CYS A 52 -6.96 -15.97 26.01
C CYS A 52 -8.06 -14.93 26.26
N SER A 53 -8.09 -14.32 27.46
CA SER A 53 -9.07 -13.29 27.80
C SER A 53 -8.63 -11.94 27.23
N SER A 54 -9.47 -11.38 26.36
CA SER A 54 -9.29 -10.03 25.82
C SER A 54 -10.04 -9.02 26.71
N LYS A 55 -9.34 -7.99 27.17
CA LYS A 55 -9.91 -6.90 27.98
C LYS A 55 -10.00 -5.61 27.17
N ASN A 56 -11.15 -4.96 27.18
CA ASN A 56 -11.30 -3.63 26.58
C ASN A 56 -10.44 -2.61 27.34
N VAL A 57 -9.69 -1.78 26.61
CA VAL A 57 -8.82 -0.74 27.16
C VAL A 57 -9.00 0.57 26.40
N SER A 58 -8.68 1.70 27.04
CA SER A 58 -8.72 3.01 26.39
C SER A 58 -7.53 3.19 25.45
N LEU A 59 -7.69 4.02 24.41
CA LEU A 59 -6.56 4.45 23.57
C LEU A 59 -5.44 5.11 24.41
N LYS A 60 -5.80 5.87 25.45
CA LYS A 60 -4.82 6.45 26.40
C LYS A 60 -3.94 5.36 27.02
N SER A 61 -4.53 4.27 27.51
CA SER A 61 -3.79 3.15 28.10
C SER A 61 -2.85 2.47 27.09
N VAL A 62 -3.29 2.37 25.82
CA VAL A 62 -2.45 1.84 24.73
C VAL A 62 -1.27 2.76 24.47
N LEU A 63 -1.51 4.07 24.33
CA LEU A 63 -0.47 5.06 24.08
C LEU A 63 0.54 5.13 25.24
N GLN A 64 0.08 5.11 26.49
CA GLN A 64 0.96 5.07 27.67
C GLN A 64 1.84 3.81 27.71
N HIS A 65 1.33 2.66 27.27
CA HIS A 65 2.14 1.44 27.18
C HIS A 65 3.20 1.55 26.09
N ILE A 66 2.84 2.08 24.91
CA ILE A 66 3.80 2.35 23.85
C ILE A 66 4.85 3.36 24.34
N GLU A 67 4.41 4.38 25.09
CA GLU A 67 5.26 5.40 25.70
C GLU A 67 6.29 4.84 26.66
N ALA A 68 5.87 3.93 27.54
CA ALA A 68 6.75 3.25 28.47
C ALA A 68 7.70 2.24 27.79
N THR A 69 7.54 1.94 26.50
CA THR A 69 8.37 0.95 25.81
C THR A 69 9.76 1.54 25.52
N PRO A 70 10.86 0.91 25.98
CA PRO A 70 12.20 1.46 25.81
C PRO A 70 12.62 1.52 24.34
N LYS A 71 13.42 2.53 23.99
CA LYS A 71 14.03 2.71 22.66
C LYS A 71 13.01 2.87 21.51
N ILE A 72 11.75 3.16 21.81
CA ILE A 72 10.67 3.25 20.82
C ILE A 72 10.95 4.29 19.72
N VAL A 73 11.71 5.35 20.02
CA VAL A 73 12.14 6.38 19.07
C VAL A 73 13.05 5.89 17.94
N HIS A 74 13.60 4.68 18.02
CA HIS A 74 14.38 4.05 16.92
C HIS A 74 13.47 3.39 15.87
N TYR A 75 12.18 3.28 16.14
CA TYR A 75 11.22 2.72 15.21
C TYR A 75 10.58 3.85 14.40
N ALA A 76 10.56 3.68 13.09
CA ALA A 76 9.94 4.63 12.17
C ALA A 76 8.43 4.53 12.18
N ILE A 77 7.92 3.30 12.29
CA ILE A 77 6.48 3.02 12.28
C ILE A 77 6.15 2.06 13.40
N LEU A 78 5.13 2.40 14.18
CA LEU A 78 4.51 1.51 15.14
C LEU A 78 3.04 1.30 14.78
N GLY A 79 2.51 0.14 15.10
CA GLY A 79 1.09 -0.10 14.99
C GLY A 79 0.64 -1.24 15.88
N ILE A 80 -0.65 -1.53 15.79
CA ILE A 80 -1.31 -2.60 16.56
C ILE A 80 -1.99 -3.56 15.60
N GLN A 81 -2.18 -4.81 16.00
CA GLN A 81 -2.86 -5.76 15.11
C GLN A 81 -4.37 -5.45 15.01
N LYS A 82 -4.96 -5.72 13.85
CA LYS A 82 -6.41 -5.71 13.70
C LYS A 82 -7.01 -6.90 14.44
N TRP A 83 -8.10 -6.65 15.18
CA TRP A 83 -8.84 -7.70 15.84
C TRP A 83 -9.42 -8.70 14.84
N ASN A 84 -9.37 -9.98 15.18
CA ASN A 84 -10.09 -11.03 14.46
C ASN A 84 -10.45 -12.17 15.43
N SER A 85 -11.49 -12.93 15.09
CA SER A 85 -11.98 -14.04 15.91
C SER A 85 -10.94 -15.14 16.17
N LYS A 86 -9.94 -15.28 15.29
CA LYS A 86 -8.85 -16.26 15.44
C LYS A 86 -7.79 -15.84 16.46
N LEU A 87 -7.81 -14.60 16.98
CA LEU A 87 -6.86 -14.15 18.01
C LEU A 87 -7.09 -14.89 19.33
N ASN A 88 -8.34 -15.11 19.72
CA ASN A 88 -8.69 -15.74 21.00
C ASN A 88 -8.42 -17.25 21.01
N ALA A 89 -8.35 -17.89 19.83
CA ALA A 89 -8.14 -19.33 19.67
C ALA A 89 -6.66 -19.73 19.46
N ARG A 90 -5.75 -18.77 19.33
CA ARG A 90 -4.33 -19.04 19.04
C ARG A 90 -3.49 -18.97 20.31
N LYS A 91 -2.41 -19.78 20.32
CA LYS A 91 -1.35 -19.69 21.34
C LYS A 91 -0.85 -18.25 21.48
N PRO A 92 -0.36 -17.85 22.67
CA PRO A 92 0.21 -16.53 22.89
C PRO A 92 1.26 -16.23 21.81
N LYS A 93 1.06 -15.13 21.07
CA LYS A 93 2.07 -14.63 20.14
C LYS A 93 3.15 -13.89 20.92
N ALA A 94 4.33 -13.77 20.31
CA ALA A 94 5.33 -12.83 20.80
C ALA A 94 4.70 -11.42 20.94
N PRO A 95 5.00 -10.65 22.01
CA PRO A 95 4.41 -9.34 22.25
C PRO A 95 4.60 -8.35 21.10
N PHE A 96 5.66 -8.54 20.31
CA PHE A 96 6.02 -7.71 19.17
C PHE A 96 6.25 -8.55 17.92
N SER A 97 6.03 -7.95 16.75
CA SER A 97 6.42 -8.54 15.47
C SER A 97 6.84 -7.46 14.48
N ARG A 98 7.83 -7.77 13.64
CA ARG A 98 8.22 -6.92 12.51
C ARG A 98 7.37 -7.27 11.28
N CYS A 99 6.34 -6.49 11.02
CA CYS A 99 5.46 -6.66 9.86
C CYS A 99 4.77 -5.34 9.52
N HIS A 100 4.18 -5.26 8.33
CA HIS A 100 3.39 -4.11 7.93
C HIS A 100 2.20 -3.90 8.87
N VAL A 101 1.95 -2.62 9.17
CA VAL A 101 0.85 -2.16 10.03
C VAL A 101 -0.15 -1.37 9.21
N ARG A 102 -1.40 -1.36 9.65
CA ARG A 102 -2.55 -0.80 8.94
C ARG A 102 -3.52 -0.19 9.95
N ASP A 103 -4.41 0.68 9.48
CA ASP A 103 -5.54 1.26 10.22
C ASP A 103 -5.17 2.18 11.41
N PHE A 104 -4.17 1.83 12.22
CA PHE A 104 -3.68 2.60 13.36
C PHE A 104 -2.14 2.59 13.35
N ILE A 105 -1.56 3.76 13.11
CA ILE A 105 -0.14 3.94 12.87
C ILE A 105 0.38 5.09 13.74
N LEU A 106 1.44 4.86 14.51
CA LEU A 106 2.27 5.93 15.05
C LEU A 106 3.48 6.10 14.12
N LEU A 107 3.59 7.28 13.52
CA LEU A 107 4.61 7.61 12.54
C LEU A 107 5.67 8.52 13.16
N ASN A 108 6.91 8.06 13.18
CA ASN A 108 8.06 8.84 13.62
C ASN A 108 8.52 9.78 12.50
N ILE A 109 8.15 11.05 12.61
CA ILE A 109 8.39 12.05 11.58
C ILE A 109 9.89 12.32 11.38
N ASP A 110 10.72 12.21 12.42
CA ASP A 110 12.16 12.46 12.30
C ASP A 110 12.83 11.41 11.40
N LEU A 111 12.43 10.14 11.55
CA LEU A 111 13.04 9.04 10.78
C LEU A 111 12.50 8.95 9.36
N THR A 112 11.25 9.34 9.12
CA THR A 112 10.59 9.15 7.82
C THR A 112 10.61 10.36 6.91
N GLN A 113 11.42 11.38 7.18
CA GLN A 113 11.49 12.61 6.37
C GLN A 113 11.81 12.34 4.90
N ASN A 114 12.68 11.35 4.65
CA ASN A 114 13.14 10.99 3.30
C ASN A 114 12.30 9.86 2.67
N VAL A 115 11.24 9.40 3.35
CA VAL A 115 10.33 8.40 2.78
C VAL A 115 9.20 9.13 2.09
N GLN A 116 9.11 8.96 0.77
CA GLN A 116 8.06 9.58 -0.02
C GLN A 116 6.68 9.00 0.33
N TYR A 117 5.75 9.90 0.66
CA TYR A 117 4.33 9.58 0.78
C TYR A 117 3.61 10.02 -0.51
N ASP A 118 2.91 9.10 -1.16
CA ASP A 118 2.18 9.39 -2.39
C ASP A 118 0.76 9.87 -2.07
N LEU A 119 0.53 11.17 -2.28
CA LEU A 119 -0.75 11.83 -2.01
C LEU A 119 -1.84 11.45 -3.02
N ASN A 120 -1.48 10.88 -4.17
CA ASN A 120 -2.42 10.56 -5.24
C ASN A 120 -2.98 9.13 -5.12
N ARG A 121 -2.80 8.48 -3.97
CA ARG A 121 -3.25 7.11 -3.73
C ARG A 121 -4.64 7.09 -3.12
N TYR A 122 -5.48 6.24 -3.71
CA TYR A 122 -6.81 6.00 -3.19
C TYR A 122 -6.88 4.76 -2.32
N PHE A 123 -6.08 3.73 -2.60
CA PHE A 123 -6.14 2.45 -1.88
C PHE A 123 -4.75 1.96 -1.42
N CYS A 124 -4.70 1.46 -0.19
CA CYS A 124 -3.52 0.79 0.38
C CYS A 124 -2.26 1.67 0.38
N GLU A 125 -2.44 2.98 0.49
CA GLU A 125 -1.40 3.98 0.69
C GLU A 125 -0.58 3.69 1.96
N ASP A 126 -1.24 3.17 2.99
CA ASP A 126 -0.60 2.67 4.21
C ASP A 126 0.43 1.57 3.89
N VAL A 127 0.05 0.57 3.08
CA VAL A 127 0.92 -0.54 2.70
C VAL A 127 2.08 -0.07 1.82
N ASP A 128 1.83 0.78 0.83
CA ASP A 128 2.87 1.34 -0.03
C ASP A 128 3.92 2.09 0.82
N PHE A 129 3.47 2.97 1.72
CA PHE A 129 4.34 3.71 2.60
C PHE A 129 5.12 2.80 3.57
N ASN A 130 4.47 1.77 4.12
CA ASN A 130 5.12 0.74 4.96
C ASN A 130 6.24 0.02 4.19
N LEU A 131 6.01 -0.34 2.91
CA LEU A 131 6.99 -1.02 2.06
C LEU A 131 8.19 -0.13 1.76
N ARG A 132 7.96 1.14 1.38
CA ARG A 132 9.03 2.14 1.17
C ARG A 132 9.85 2.37 2.45
N THR A 133 9.17 2.49 3.59
CA THR A 133 9.82 2.67 4.90
C THR A 133 10.71 1.47 5.24
N ASN A 134 10.19 0.25 5.14
CA ASN A 134 10.97 -0.95 5.43
C ASN A 134 12.17 -1.11 4.47
N SER A 135 11.96 -0.78 3.19
CA SER A 135 13.02 -0.84 2.17
C SER A 135 14.08 0.23 2.38
N SER A 136 13.78 1.32 3.08
CA SER A 136 14.77 2.33 3.50
C SER A 136 15.59 1.88 4.72
N GLY A 137 15.46 0.63 5.16
CA GLY A 137 16.15 0.07 6.33
C GLY A 137 15.53 0.49 7.67
N LEU A 138 14.45 1.27 7.65
CA LEU A 138 13.79 1.76 8.86
C LEU A 138 12.97 0.66 9.53
N LEU A 139 12.87 0.73 10.86
CA LEU A 139 12.24 -0.31 11.67
C LEU A 139 10.72 -0.10 11.78
N ILE A 140 9.97 -1.17 11.54
CA ILE A 140 8.52 -1.23 11.72
C ILE A 140 8.20 -2.23 12.83
N CYS A 141 7.38 -1.83 13.81
CA CYS A 141 6.98 -2.68 14.92
C CYS A 141 5.47 -2.75 15.08
N ARG A 142 4.93 -3.97 15.18
CA ARG A 142 3.54 -4.20 15.57
C ARG A 142 3.47 -4.74 17.00
N PHE A 143 2.69 -4.08 17.85
CA PHE A 143 2.33 -4.55 19.18
C PHE A 143 1.19 -5.59 19.04
N ASN A 144 1.47 -6.83 19.42
CA ASN A 144 0.52 -7.94 19.31
C ASN A 144 -0.34 -8.10 20.57
N ASN A 145 0.09 -7.56 21.70
CA ASN A 145 -0.71 -7.57 22.94
C ASN A 145 -1.90 -6.61 22.87
N PHE A 146 -1.95 -5.73 21.88
CA PHE A 146 -3.11 -4.89 21.62
C PHE A 146 -3.77 -5.27 20.31
N SER A 147 -5.08 -5.07 20.23
CA SER A 147 -5.77 -5.08 18.94
C SER A 147 -6.80 -3.99 18.83
N VAL A 148 -6.98 -3.45 17.63
CA VAL A 148 -8.03 -2.50 17.31
C VAL A 148 -9.19 -3.19 16.60
N MET A 149 -10.42 -2.89 17.01
CA MET A 149 -11.63 -3.22 16.28
C MET A 149 -12.09 -2.00 15.49
N LYS A 150 -12.47 -2.26 14.23
CA LYS A 150 -13.06 -1.27 13.36
C LYS A 150 -14.57 -1.41 13.36
N LYS A 151 -15.29 -0.31 13.53
CA LYS A 151 -16.72 -0.23 13.28
C LYS A 151 -16.95 -0.37 11.78
N HIS A 152 -17.93 -1.17 11.38
CA HIS A 152 -18.43 -1.08 10.02
C HIS A 152 -19.18 0.24 9.87
N ILE A 153 -18.64 1.14 9.06
CA ILE A 153 -19.31 2.37 8.68
C ILE A 153 -20.01 2.11 7.35
N GLN A 154 -21.32 2.34 7.31
CA GLN A 154 -22.15 2.12 6.12
C GLN A 154 -21.98 3.20 5.06
N VAL A 155 -21.66 4.42 5.50
CA VAL A 155 -21.51 5.64 4.69
C VAL A 155 -20.08 6.14 4.85
N GLY A 156 -19.49 6.67 3.79
CA GLY A 156 -18.13 7.18 3.76
C GLY A 156 -17.09 6.17 3.30
N GLY A 157 -15.86 6.67 3.21
CA GLY A 157 -14.77 5.98 2.53
C GLY A 157 -15.06 5.78 1.03
N GLN A 158 -14.41 4.79 0.43
CA GLN A 158 -14.50 4.54 -1.02
C GLN A 158 -15.83 3.90 -1.47
N LYS A 159 -16.70 3.48 -0.53
CA LYS A 159 -17.95 2.77 -0.87
C LYS A 159 -19.01 3.70 -1.47
N ASP A 160 -18.96 4.97 -1.11
CA ASP A 160 -19.89 5.99 -1.62
C ASP A 160 -19.36 6.69 -2.86
N PHE A 161 -18.15 6.35 -3.30
CA PHE A 161 -17.60 6.88 -4.53
C PHE A 161 -18.24 6.17 -5.73
N VAL A 162 -19.38 6.72 -6.17
CA VAL A 162 -20.12 6.20 -7.33
C VAL A 162 -19.55 6.82 -8.61
N VAL A 163 -18.93 5.97 -9.43
CA VAL A 163 -18.44 6.37 -10.76
C VAL A 163 -19.64 6.53 -11.69
N LYS A 164 -19.83 7.73 -12.24
CA LYS A 164 -20.94 8.09 -13.15
C LYS A 164 -20.42 8.63 -14.48
N PRO A 165 -21.18 8.51 -15.57
CA PRO A 165 -20.89 9.22 -16.83
C PRO A 165 -20.86 10.74 -16.63
N LYS A 166 -19.96 11.46 -17.30
CA LYS A 166 -19.92 12.94 -17.31
C LYS A 166 -21.10 13.52 -18.10
N ILE A 167 -21.48 12.88 -19.21
CA ILE A 167 -22.62 13.30 -20.04
C ILE A 167 -23.75 12.28 -19.84
N MET A 168 -24.87 12.73 -19.27
CA MET A 168 -26.09 11.93 -19.12
C MET A 168 -26.78 11.76 -20.48
N VAL A 169 -26.31 10.82 -21.32
CA VAL A 169 -27.00 10.46 -22.58
C VAL A 169 -27.91 9.24 -22.41
N SER A 170 -27.90 8.59 -21.23
CA SER A 170 -28.68 7.39 -20.98
C SER A 170 -29.11 7.30 -19.52
N ASP A 171 -30.42 7.17 -19.30
CA ASP A 171 -31.08 6.85 -18.01
C ASP A 171 -30.73 5.44 -17.48
N SER A 172 -29.61 4.86 -17.92
CA SER A 172 -29.11 3.60 -17.41
C SER A 172 -28.59 3.79 -15.98
N LEU A 173 -29.40 3.36 -15.01
CA LEU A 173 -29.08 3.25 -13.58
C LEU A 173 -28.07 2.12 -13.27
N ALA A 174 -27.58 1.39 -14.28
CA ALA A 174 -26.67 0.28 -14.05
C ALA A 174 -25.27 0.79 -13.66
N PRO A 175 -24.65 0.22 -12.60
CA PRO A 175 -23.30 0.62 -12.19
C PRO A 175 -22.28 0.30 -13.29
N ILE A 176 -21.40 1.26 -13.58
CA ILE A 176 -20.32 1.08 -14.55
C ILE A 176 -19.29 0.13 -13.97
N MET A 177 -19.02 -0.95 -14.70
CA MET A 177 -18.11 -1.99 -14.24
C MET A 177 -16.66 -1.49 -14.26
N PRO A 178 -15.81 -1.88 -13.29
CA PRO A 178 -14.41 -1.45 -13.25
C PRO A 178 -13.61 -1.75 -14.51
N LEU A 179 -13.97 -2.78 -15.27
CA LEU A 179 -13.36 -3.10 -16.57
C LEU A 179 -13.56 -2.01 -17.64
N GLN A 180 -14.54 -1.11 -17.45
CA GLN A 180 -14.85 0.00 -18.34
C GLN A 180 -14.18 1.31 -17.90
N TYR A 181 -13.46 1.31 -16.77
CA TYR A 181 -12.75 2.50 -16.27
C TYR A 181 -11.50 2.85 -17.07
N VAL A 182 -11.11 1.94 -17.95
CA VAL A 182 -9.98 2.05 -18.86
C VAL A 182 -10.46 1.73 -20.26
N CYS A 183 -9.92 2.44 -21.23
CA CYS A 183 -10.23 2.28 -22.65
C CYS A 183 -8.96 2.35 -23.51
N ALA A 184 -9.08 2.08 -24.81
CA ALA A 184 -8.01 2.37 -25.75
C ALA A 184 -7.91 3.89 -25.98
N PRO A 185 -6.71 4.48 -26.16
CA PRO A 185 -6.53 5.92 -26.25
C PRO A 185 -7.38 6.62 -27.31
N ASP A 186 -7.59 5.95 -28.45
CA ASP A 186 -8.26 6.51 -29.62
C ASP A 186 -9.73 6.03 -29.72
N SER A 187 -10.28 5.43 -28.66
CA SER A 187 -11.67 4.96 -28.64
C SER A 187 -12.65 6.06 -28.26
N GLU A 188 -13.79 6.13 -28.95
CA GLU A 188 -14.93 6.94 -28.50
C GLU A 188 -15.60 6.22 -27.32
N HIS A 189 -15.33 6.70 -26.10
CA HIS A 189 -15.86 6.09 -24.87
C HIS A 189 -16.49 7.15 -23.97
N THR A 190 -17.43 6.71 -23.15
CA THR A 190 -18.11 7.57 -22.17
C THR A 190 -17.11 8.02 -21.11
N LEU A 191 -16.88 9.33 -21.01
CA LEU A 191 -16.05 9.92 -19.97
C LEU A 191 -16.73 9.76 -18.60
N LEU A 192 -15.93 9.48 -17.59
CA LEU A 192 -16.36 9.20 -16.21
C LEU A 192 -16.03 10.37 -15.30
N ALA A 193 -16.99 10.79 -14.49
CA ALA A 193 -16.82 11.83 -13.48
C ALA A 193 -16.09 11.28 -12.24
N ALA A 194 -14.83 10.87 -12.43
CA ALA A 194 -13.99 10.29 -11.40
C ALA A 194 -12.49 10.57 -11.67
N PRO A 195 -11.66 10.75 -10.64
CA PRO A 195 -10.21 10.94 -10.79
C PRO A 195 -9.51 9.75 -11.45
N SER A 196 -8.50 10.04 -12.25
CA SER A 196 -7.74 9.06 -13.03
C SER A 196 -7.10 7.96 -12.16
N GLN A 197 -6.48 8.31 -11.03
CA GLN A 197 -5.84 7.34 -10.13
C GLN A 197 -6.87 6.40 -9.49
N PHE A 198 -8.04 6.93 -9.09
CA PHE A 198 -9.11 6.10 -8.53
C PHE A 198 -9.58 5.05 -9.53
N LEU A 199 -9.82 5.48 -10.78
CA LEU A 199 -10.24 4.61 -11.87
C LEU A 199 -9.21 3.50 -12.14
N LEU A 200 -7.93 3.87 -12.21
CA LEU A 200 -6.83 2.94 -12.41
C LEU A 200 -6.74 1.92 -11.29
N GLU A 201 -6.69 2.35 -10.03
CA GLU A 201 -6.54 1.44 -8.89
C GLU A 201 -7.74 0.47 -8.79
N LYS A 202 -8.96 0.96 -9.05
CA LYS A 202 -10.15 0.10 -9.13
C LYS A 202 -10.08 -0.88 -10.30
N PHE A 203 -9.65 -0.43 -11.48
CA PHE A 203 -9.47 -1.29 -12.64
C PHE A 203 -8.46 -2.41 -12.34
N LEU A 204 -7.29 -2.07 -11.79
CA LEU A 204 -6.23 -3.02 -11.47
C LEU A 204 -6.68 -4.10 -10.48
N GLN A 205 -7.54 -3.76 -9.50
CA GLN A 205 -8.09 -4.74 -8.55
C GLN A 205 -9.03 -5.78 -9.20
N HIS A 206 -9.69 -5.42 -10.31
CA HIS A 206 -10.71 -6.26 -10.95
C HIS A 206 -10.22 -6.91 -12.25
N ALA A 207 -9.32 -6.26 -12.97
CA ALA A 207 -8.82 -6.70 -14.27
C ALA A 207 -7.54 -7.54 -14.17
N THR A 208 -7.13 -7.92 -12.96
CA THR A 208 -5.91 -8.71 -12.69
C THR A 208 -5.81 -9.95 -13.54
N TYR A 209 -6.90 -10.72 -13.66
CA TYR A 209 -6.93 -11.95 -14.45
C TYR A 209 -6.67 -11.72 -15.94
N LYS A 210 -7.02 -10.52 -16.44
CA LYS A 210 -6.78 -10.10 -17.83
C LYS A 210 -5.36 -9.57 -18.01
N LEU A 211 -4.88 -8.78 -17.06
CA LEU A 211 -3.55 -8.17 -17.10
C LEU A 211 -2.45 -9.20 -16.82
N PHE A 212 -2.54 -9.95 -15.73
CA PHE A 212 -1.51 -10.89 -15.27
C PHE A 212 -2.04 -12.34 -15.20
N PRO A 213 -2.46 -12.94 -16.32
CA PRO A 213 -3.09 -14.27 -16.30
C PRO A 213 -2.18 -15.37 -15.75
N LYS A 214 -0.85 -15.23 -15.89
CA LYS A 214 0.14 -16.18 -15.35
C LYS A 214 0.32 -16.10 -13.83
N ALA A 215 -0.15 -15.01 -13.22
CA ALA A 215 0.01 -14.74 -11.80
C ALA A 215 -1.17 -15.22 -10.95
N ILE A 216 -2.34 -15.44 -11.58
CA ILE A 216 -3.57 -15.83 -10.89
C ILE A 216 -3.40 -17.17 -10.18
N HIS A 217 -3.61 -17.16 -8.87
CA HIS A 217 -3.40 -18.27 -7.94
C HIS A 217 -1.98 -18.88 -7.98
N ASN A 218 -1.00 -18.16 -8.55
CA ASN A 218 0.37 -18.60 -8.67
C ASN A 218 1.28 -17.83 -7.70
N PHE A 219 1.10 -18.08 -6.40
CA PHE A 219 1.82 -17.36 -5.35
C PHE A 219 3.33 -17.65 -5.29
N LYS A 220 3.80 -18.70 -5.99
CA LYS A 220 5.23 -19.02 -6.12
C LYS A 220 5.95 -18.07 -7.09
N ASN A 221 5.22 -17.57 -8.10
CA ASN A 221 5.74 -16.72 -9.15
C ASN A 221 5.00 -15.38 -9.10
N PRO A 222 5.37 -14.47 -8.19
CA PRO A 222 4.65 -13.22 -7.99
C PRO A 222 4.79 -12.26 -9.17
N VAL A 223 3.99 -11.18 -9.15
CA VAL A 223 4.22 -9.99 -9.99
C VAL A 223 5.24 -9.10 -9.28
N LEU A 224 6.29 -8.70 -9.98
CA LEU A 224 7.27 -7.73 -9.47
C LEU A 224 6.70 -6.32 -9.56
N ALA A 225 6.67 -5.59 -8.45
CA ALA A 225 6.32 -4.17 -8.40
C ALA A 225 7.54 -3.37 -7.94
N VAL A 226 7.96 -2.38 -8.74
CA VAL A 226 9.16 -1.57 -8.45
C VAL A 226 8.75 -0.20 -7.94
N ASP A 227 9.30 0.19 -6.77
CA ASP A 227 9.12 1.43 -6.01
C ASP A 227 7.70 1.78 -5.54
N CYS A 228 6.66 1.27 -6.21
CA CYS A 228 5.27 1.53 -5.87
C CYS A 228 4.44 0.24 -5.83
N TYR A 229 3.75 0.04 -4.72
CA TYR A 229 2.76 -1.01 -4.53
C TYR A 229 1.38 -0.53 -4.99
N LEU A 230 0.79 -1.23 -5.96
CA LEU A 230 -0.62 -1.09 -6.34
C LEU A 230 -1.34 -2.38 -6.00
N ASN A 231 -2.53 -2.28 -5.40
CA ASN A 231 -3.33 -3.46 -5.11
C ASN A 231 -3.91 -4.04 -6.41
N ILE A 232 -3.41 -5.20 -6.83
CA ILE A 232 -3.91 -5.94 -8.00
C ILE A 232 -4.82 -7.12 -7.58
N GLY A 233 -5.51 -7.02 -6.46
CA GLY A 233 -6.46 -8.04 -6.00
C GLY A 233 -5.83 -9.16 -5.16
N LEU A 234 -6.68 -10.06 -4.68
CA LEU A 234 -6.31 -11.11 -3.70
C LEU A 234 -5.76 -12.39 -4.34
N GLU A 235 -5.94 -12.54 -5.65
CA GLU A 235 -5.61 -13.77 -6.37
C GLU A 235 -4.14 -13.82 -6.80
N VAL A 236 -3.40 -12.73 -6.61
CA VAL A 236 -2.01 -12.57 -7.07
C VAL A 236 -1.12 -12.14 -5.91
N ALA A 237 0.07 -12.75 -5.82
CA ALA A 237 1.13 -12.25 -4.96
C ALA A 237 1.91 -11.13 -5.66
N ILE A 238 2.19 -10.06 -4.92
CA ILE A 238 3.11 -9.00 -5.35
C ILE A 238 4.43 -9.15 -4.58
N CYS A 239 5.54 -9.05 -5.30
CA CYS A 239 6.86 -8.87 -4.74
C CYS A 239 7.27 -7.40 -4.94
N TYR A 240 7.44 -6.68 -3.84
CA TYR A 240 7.87 -5.29 -3.88
C TYR A 240 9.40 -5.20 -3.82
N VAL A 241 9.98 -4.36 -4.66
CA VAL A 241 11.41 -3.99 -4.64
C VAL A 241 11.53 -2.49 -4.78
N SER A 242 12.39 -1.85 -4.01
CA SER A 242 12.79 -0.46 -4.25
C SER A 242 14.05 -0.39 -5.11
N SER A 243 14.07 0.54 -6.06
CA SER A 243 15.23 0.87 -6.90
C SER A 243 16.21 1.82 -6.22
N ARG A 244 15.82 2.45 -5.11
CA ARG A 244 16.65 3.48 -4.45
C ARG A 244 17.99 2.91 -3.99
N PRO A 245 19.08 3.71 -4.05
CA PRO A 245 20.37 3.33 -3.48
C PRO A 245 20.23 2.96 -1.99
N HIS A 246 21.01 1.98 -1.54
CA HIS A 246 21.01 1.49 -0.15
C HIS A 246 19.68 0.89 0.33
N SER A 247 18.75 0.59 -0.58
CA SER A 247 17.51 -0.09 -0.22
C SER A 247 17.78 -1.53 0.26
N VAL A 248 17.05 -1.93 1.29
CA VAL A 248 17.04 -3.29 1.84
C VAL A 248 15.85 -4.03 1.25
N ASN A 249 16.10 -4.75 0.17
CA ASN A 249 15.08 -5.54 -0.53
C ASN A 249 15.04 -7.00 -0.07
N VAL A 250 13.93 -7.68 -0.33
CA VAL A 250 13.80 -9.12 -0.12
C VAL A 250 14.69 -9.86 -1.12
N ASN A 251 15.37 -10.92 -0.69
CA ASN A 251 16.13 -11.76 -1.62
C ASN A 251 15.17 -12.44 -2.63
N CYS A 252 15.40 -12.16 -3.91
CA CYS A 252 14.61 -12.69 -5.02
C CYS A 252 15.35 -13.76 -5.83
N GLU A 253 16.47 -14.28 -5.33
CA GLU A 253 17.21 -15.35 -5.98
C GLU A 253 16.34 -16.60 -6.21
N GLY A 254 16.40 -17.12 -7.44
CA GLY A 254 15.62 -18.30 -7.85
C GLY A 254 14.13 -18.04 -8.08
N VAL A 255 13.63 -16.83 -7.85
CA VAL A 255 12.24 -16.47 -8.13
C VAL A 255 12.07 -16.15 -9.61
N PHE A 256 11.05 -16.74 -10.23
CA PHE A 256 10.61 -16.38 -11.57
C PHE A 256 9.32 -15.56 -11.47
N PHE A 257 9.33 -14.35 -12.00
CA PHE A 257 8.18 -13.46 -11.93
C PHE A 257 7.19 -13.74 -13.06
N SER A 258 5.90 -13.73 -12.73
CA SER A 258 4.81 -13.92 -13.70
C SER A 258 4.34 -12.60 -14.33
N GLY A 259 4.86 -11.48 -13.85
CA GLY A 259 4.67 -10.16 -14.44
C GLY A 259 5.55 -9.08 -13.83
N LEU A 260 5.56 -7.92 -14.47
CA LEU A 260 6.25 -6.70 -14.04
C LEU A 260 5.25 -5.54 -14.04
N LEU A 261 5.19 -4.80 -12.93
CA LEU A 261 4.36 -3.62 -12.76
C LEU A 261 5.25 -2.41 -12.45
N LEU A 262 5.19 -1.43 -13.35
CA LEU A 262 5.94 -0.19 -13.29
C LEU A 262 4.95 0.97 -13.25
N TYR A 263 4.92 1.71 -12.14
CA TYR A 263 4.02 2.85 -11.95
C TYR A 263 4.82 4.12 -11.72
N LEU A 264 4.65 5.10 -12.62
CA LEU A 264 5.28 6.42 -12.54
C LEU A 264 6.76 6.34 -12.12
N CYS A 265 7.52 5.50 -12.82
CA CYS A 265 8.86 5.10 -12.40
C CYS A 265 9.77 6.28 -12.05
N ASP A 266 10.44 6.17 -10.90
CA ASP A 266 11.48 7.12 -10.52
C ASP A 266 12.66 7.07 -11.52
N SER A 267 13.44 8.13 -11.51
CA SER A 267 14.76 8.25 -12.14
C SER A 267 15.72 7.11 -11.77
N PHE A 268 15.62 6.55 -10.54
CA PHE A 268 16.48 5.48 -10.05
C PHE A 268 16.20 4.10 -10.68
N VAL A 269 15.04 3.89 -11.29
CA VAL A 269 14.74 2.64 -12.01
C VAL A 269 15.54 2.65 -13.31
N GLY A 270 16.52 1.75 -13.42
CA GLY A 270 17.34 1.56 -14.62
C GLY A 270 17.21 0.15 -15.21
N ALA A 271 17.61 -0.01 -16.48
CA ALA A 271 17.60 -1.30 -17.19
C ALA A 271 18.40 -2.38 -16.44
N ASP A 272 19.57 -2.02 -15.89
CA ASP A 272 20.44 -2.93 -15.13
C ASP A 272 19.79 -3.50 -13.87
N LEU A 273 18.85 -2.76 -13.26
CA LEU A 273 18.08 -3.28 -12.13
C LEU A 273 17.12 -4.37 -12.60
N LEU A 274 16.39 -4.11 -13.69
CA LEU A 274 15.37 -5.02 -14.21
C LEU A 274 15.99 -6.31 -14.76
N LYS A 275 17.16 -6.24 -15.40
CA LYS A 275 17.93 -7.38 -15.91
C LYS A 275 18.36 -8.39 -14.83
N ARG A 276 18.31 -8.02 -13.54
CA ARG A 276 18.60 -8.93 -12.41
C ARG A 276 17.46 -9.90 -12.12
N PHE A 277 16.25 -9.59 -12.57
CA PHE A 277 15.06 -10.40 -12.32
C PHE A 277 14.77 -11.31 -13.51
N ARG A 278 14.25 -12.50 -13.20
CA ARG A 278 13.89 -13.50 -14.23
C ARG A 278 12.39 -13.57 -14.37
N PHE A 279 11.91 -13.57 -15.60
CA PHE A 279 10.48 -13.63 -15.89
C PHE A 279 10.12 -14.94 -16.57
N LEU A 280 8.88 -15.38 -16.36
CA LEU A 280 8.32 -16.51 -17.09
C LEU A 280 8.08 -16.11 -18.55
N LYS A 281 8.27 -17.05 -19.47
CA LYS A 281 7.83 -16.87 -20.86
C LYS A 281 6.33 -16.54 -20.91
N GLY A 282 5.99 -15.44 -21.59
CA GLY A 282 4.64 -14.91 -21.66
C GLY A 282 4.14 -14.19 -20.40
N ALA A 283 5.02 -13.89 -19.44
CA ALA A 283 4.74 -12.94 -18.35
C ALA A 283 4.26 -11.60 -18.92
N THR A 284 3.43 -10.87 -18.16
CA THR A 284 2.93 -9.56 -18.60
C THR A 284 3.73 -8.44 -17.95
N LEU A 285 4.15 -7.46 -18.75
CA LEU A 285 4.62 -6.16 -18.29
C LEU A 285 3.46 -5.17 -18.35
N CYS A 286 3.33 -4.31 -17.34
CA CYS A 286 2.42 -3.18 -17.31
C CYS A 286 3.18 -1.92 -16.89
N VAL A 287 3.31 -0.95 -17.78
CA VAL A 287 3.97 0.35 -17.53
C VAL A 287 2.93 1.44 -17.51
N ILE A 288 2.85 2.20 -16.42
CA ILE A 288 1.85 3.26 -16.21
C ILE A 288 2.59 4.61 -16.08
N CYS A 289 2.17 5.61 -16.86
CA CYS A 289 2.76 6.96 -16.92
C CYS A 289 1.68 8.05 -17.05
N GLN A 290 2.11 9.31 -16.92
CA GLN A 290 1.20 10.48 -17.01
C GLN A 290 0.78 10.81 -18.44
N ASP A 291 1.54 10.38 -19.45
CA ASP A 291 1.27 10.67 -20.86
C ASP A 291 1.95 9.64 -21.78
N ARG A 292 1.55 9.61 -23.06
CA ARG A 292 2.08 8.69 -24.08
C ARG A 292 3.58 8.90 -24.36
N SER A 293 4.08 10.14 -24.26
CA SER A 293 5.50 10.44 -24.49
C SER A 293 6.35 9.87 -23.35
N SER A 294 5.91 10.06 -22.11
CA SER A 294 6.54 9.49 -20.92
C SER A 294 6.56 7.95 -20.93
N LEU A 295 5.49 7.30 -21.42
CA LEU A 295 5.48 5.84 -21.64
C LEU A 295 6.60 5.42 -22.59
N ARG A 296 6.66 6.02 -23.79
CA ARG A 296 7.65 5.68 -24.82
C ARG A 296 9.07 5.93 -24.33
N GLN A 297 9.30 7.08 -23.68
CA GLN A 297 10.60 7.39 -23.08
C GLN A 297 10.99 6.36 -22.01
N THR A 298 10.05 5.93 -21.16
CA THR A 298 10.31 4.93 -20.13
C THR A 298 10.67 3.57 -20.73
N ILE A 299 9.98 3.14 -21.80
CA ILE A 299 10.26 1.88 -22.50
C ILE A 299 11.68 1.86 -23.08
N VAL A 300 12.06 2.94 -23.77
CA VAL A 300 13.40 3.10 -24.34
C VAL A 300 14.46 3.19 -23.25
N ARG A 301 14.24 4.03 -22.23
CA ARG A 301 15.18 4.24 -21.11
C ARG A 301 15.48 2.94 -20.35
N LEU A 302 14.49 2.06 -20.23
CA LEU A 302 14.59 0.80 -19.51
C LEU A 302 14.95 -0.39 -20.42
N GLU A 303 15.20 -0.16 -21.71
CA GLU A 303 15.56 -1.18 -22.70
C GLU A 303 14.57 -2.35 -22.72
N LEU A 304 13.27 -2.07 -22.55
CA LEU A 304 12.27 -3.12 -22.41
C LEU A 304 11.97 -3.84 -23.72
N GLU A 305 12.26 -3.22 -24.88
CA GLU A 305 11.99 -3.82 -26.20
C GLU A 305 12.87 -5.04 -26.50
N ASP A 306 13.99 -5.21 -25.79
CA ASP A 306 14.89 -6.36 -25.97
C ASP A 306 14.28 -7.68 -25.49
N GLU A 307 13.52 -7.64 -24.39
CA GLU A 307 12.97 -8.82 -23.71
C GLU A 307 11.43 -8.89 -23.75
N TRP A 308 10.77 -7.78 -24.11
CA TRP A 308 9.32 -7.65 -24.10
C TRP A 308 8.75 -7.27 -25.46
N GLN A 309 7.79 -8.06 -25.92
CA GLN A 309 7.01 -7.76 -27.12
C GLN A 309 5.84 -6.83 -26.79
N PHE A 310 5.81 -5.65 -27.41
CA PHE A 310 4.72 -4.68 -27.31
C PHE A 310 3.82 -4.71 -28.56
N ARG A 311 2.54 -4.36 -28.39
CA ARG A 311 1.60 -4.17 -29.50
C ARG A 311 0.85 -2.86 -29.31
N LEU A 312 0.51 -2.18 -30.41
CA LEU A 312 -0.25 -0.93 -30.36
C LEU A 312 -1.61 -1.08 -29.68
N ARG A 313 -2.27 -2.24 -29.85
CA ARG A 313 -3.56 -2.55 -29.21
C ARG A 313 -3.50 -2.77 -27.70
N ASP A 314 -2.30 -2.85 -27.16
CA ASP A 314 -2.03 -3.13 -25.75
C ASP A 314 -1.73 -1.82 -24.97
N GLU A 315 -2.01 -0.66 -25.59
CA GLU A 315 -1.99 0.68 -24.99
C GLU A 315 -3.39 1.08 -24.51
N PHE A 316 -3.45 1.67 -23.33
CA PHE A 316 -4.69 2.01 -22.63
C PHE A 316 -4.59 3.38 -21.96
N GLN A 317 -5.74 3.99 -21.68
CA GLN A 317 -5.85 5.19 -20.84
C GLN A 317 -7.05 5.09 -19.88
N THR A 318 -7.00 5.83 -18.78
CA THR A 318 -8.16 5.97 -17.89
C THR A 318 -9.27 6.79 -18.54
N ALA A 319 -10.52 6.36 -18.35
CA ALA A 319 -11.70 6.97 -18.95
C ALA A 319 -12.23 8.18 -18.15
N ASN A 320 -11.36 8.93 -17.46
CA ASN A 320 -11.76 10.09 -16.65
C ASN A 320 -12.21 11.28 -17.51
N SER A 321 -12.97 12.18 -16.91
CA SER A 321 -13.30 13.46 -17.53
C SER A 321 -12.06 14.29 -17.81
N SER A 322 -12.18 15.20 -18.79
CA SER A 322 -11.17 16.19 -19.18
C SER A 322 -10.71 17.14 -18.06
N ASP A 323 -11.35 17.09 -16.90
CA ASP A 323 -11.01 17.96 -15.77
C ASP A 323 -9.76 17.45 -15.03
N ASP A 324 -9.43 16.16 -15.22
CA ASP A 324 -8.21 15.52 -14.70
C ASP A 324 -7.37 14.97 -15.88
N LYS A 325 -6.06 14.86 -15.68
CA LYS A 325 -5.18 14.27 -16.69
C LYS A 325 -5.33 12.75 -16.66
N PRO A 326 -5.58 12.09 -17.81
CA PRO A 326 -5.66 10.65 -17.84
C PRO A 326 -4.29 10.01 -17.56
N LEU A 327 -4.31 8.83 -16.97
CA LEU A 327 -3.14 7.96 -16.87
C LEU A 327 -3.12 7.03 -18.06
N TYR A 328 -1.95 6.92 -18.68
CA TYR A 328 -1.70 6.03 -19.80
C TYR A 328 -0.94 4.82 -19.32
N PHE A 329 -1.24 3.66 -19.90
CA PHE A 329 -0.42 2.49 -19.66
C PHE A 329 -0.30 1.57 -20.86
N LEU A 330 0.86 0.95 -20.98
CA LEU A 330 1.18 -0.01 -22.03
C LEU A 330 1.44 -1.37 -21.41
N THR A 331 0.90 -2.41 -22.04
CA THR A 331 1.18 -3.79 -21.67
C THR A 331 2.07 -4.49 -22.71
N GLY A 332 2.91 -5.39 -22.24
CA GLY A 332 3.85 -6.16 -23.07
C GLY A 332 3.93 -7.62 -22.62
N ARG A 333 4.47 -8.48 -23.47
CA ARG A 333 4.64 -9.92 -23.20
C ARG A 333 6.11 -10.31 -23.25
N HIS A 334 6.57 -11.00 -22.22
CA HIS A 334 7.94 -11.52 -22.20
C HIS A 334 8.13 -12.61 -23.27
N ILE A 335 9.24 -12.54 -24.01
CA ILE A 335 9.59 -13.43 -25.13
C ILE A 335 9.91 -14.86 -24.66
#